data_AF-A0A1R3WAW5-F1
#
_entry.id   AF-A0A1R3WAW5-F1
#
_cell.length_a   1.000
_cell.length_b   1.000
_cell.length_c   1.000
_cell.angle_alpha   90.00
_cell.angle_beta   90.00
_cell.angle_gamma   90.00
#
_symmetry.space_group_name_H-M   'P 1'
#
loop_
_entity.id
_entity.type
_entity.pdbx_description
1 polymer ?
#
loop_
_entity_poly.entity_id
_entity_poly.type
_entity_poly.pdbx_seq_one_letter_code
_entity_poly.pdbx_strand_id
1 'polypeptide(L)'
;MKIGQKFNQLTLEEYFFYIDNHIKYKDFNTLGLYRSIVENEKLGLQDKIAVREYAHKAFKKTFDFLQLKDPSVFVKVSTLGLELTKGDEAKIWDEVRKNQQKILADKKIKHRNFGTYSKHDCGYDDCVWNGLMIRQGSWFAEGNMHFESDKNEYQQKLKSDRRKSERKKAKQIISQEIENE
;
A
#
# COMPACT_ATOMS: atom_id res chain seq x y z
N MET A 1 -12.90 9.86 -28.08
CA MET A 1 -12.32 8.67 -28.71
C MET A 1 -12.10 7.60 -27.65
N LYS A 2 -11.74 6.36 -28.04
CA LYS A 2 -11.24 5.31 -27.16
C LYS A 2 -9.85 4.89 -27.62
N ILE A 3 -8.99 4.45 -26.71
CA ILE A 3 -7.63 3.99 -27.02
C ILE A 3 -7.70 2.65 -27.76
N GLY A 4 -8.56 1.74 -27.30
CA GLY A 4 -8.79 0.44 -27.94
C GLY A 4 -7.70 -0.61 -27.72
N GLN A 5 -6.65 -0.30 -26.95
CA GLN A 5 -5.58 -1.23 -26.56
C GLN A 5 -5.17 -1.02 -25.10
N LYS A 6 -4.53 -2.03 -24.49
CA LYS A 6 -4.04 -1.95 -23.10
C LYS A 6 -2.76 -1.12 -23.05
N PHE A 7 -2.60 -0.29 -22.02
CA PHE A 7 -1.39 0.52 -21.86
C PHE A 7 -0.09 -0.30 -21.78
N ASN A 8 -0.14 -1.52 -21.22
CA ASN A 8 1.04 -2.38 -21.08
C ASN A 8 1.50 -3.01 -22.41
N GLN A 9 0.81 -2.73 -23.51
CA GLN A 9 1.18 -3.17 -24.85
C GLN A 9 1.77 -2.05 -25.71
N LEU A 10 1.74 -0.81 -25.21
CA LEU A 10 2.19 0.37 -25.93
C LEU A 10 3.71 0.43 -26.11
N THR A 11 4.14 1.04 -27.21
CA THR A 11 5.52 1.50 -27.39
C THR A 11 5.77 2.82 -26.65
N LEU A 12 7.03 3.24 -26.58
CA LEU A 12 7.42 4.51 -25.95
C LEU A 12 6.72 5.71 -26.61
N GLU A 13 6.69 5.75 -27.94
CA GLU A 13 6.07 6.82 -28.71
C GLU A 13 4.56 6.87 -28.49
N GLU A 14 3.91 5.70 -28.43
CA GLU A 14 2.48 5.61 -28.15
C GLU A 14 2.16 6.12 -26.75
N TYR A 15 2.97 5.80 -25.74
CA TYR A 15 2.82 6.35 -24.40
C TYR A 15 2.81 7.88 -24.41
N PHE A 16 3.82 8.51 -25.04
CA PHE A 16 3.89 9.97 -25.13
C PHE A 16 2.68 10.54 -25.88
N PHE A 17 2.32 9.95 -27.01
CA PHE A 17 1.17 10.37 -27.80
C PHE A 17 -0.13 10.35 -26.98
N TYR A 18 -0.41 9.27 -26.25
CA TYR A 18 -1.64 9.17 -25.44
C TYR A 18 -1.59 10.06 -24.20
N ILE A 19 -0.42 10.30 -23.60
CA ILE A 19 -0.27 11.25 -22.48
C ILE A 19 -0.61 12.67 -22.95
N ASP A 20 -0.07 13.11 -24.08
CA ASP A 20 -0.36 14.43 -24.66
C ASP A 20 -1.83 14.59 -25.03
N ASN A 21 -2.47 13.51 -25.49
CA ASN A 21 -3.84 13.53 -25.99
C ASN A 21 -4.86 12.96 -24.99
N HIS A 22 -4.51 12.77 -23.72
CA HIS A 22 -5.31 12.03 -22.73
C HIS A 22 -6.77 12.51 -22.64
N ILE A 23 -7.02 13.82 -22.75
CA ILE A 23 -8.36 14.43 -22.69
C ILE A 23 -9.29 13.90 -23.80
N LYS A 24 -8.73 13.52 -24.96
CA LYS A 24 -9.50 13.02 -26.11
C LYS A 24 -10.03 11.59 -25.90
N TYR A 25 -9.51 10.86 -24.91
CA TYR A 25 -9.77 9.43 -24.72
C TYR A 25 -10.60 9.18 -23.46
N LYS A 26 -11.83 8.68 -23.65
CA LYS A 26 -12.78 8.45 -22.55
C LYS A 26 -12.33 7.33 -21.60
N ASP A 27 -11.55 6.39 -22.11
CA ASP A 27 -11.00 5.25 -21.40
C ASP A 27 -9.57 5.46 -20.89
N PHE A 28 -9.03 6.70 -21.00
CA PHE A 28 -7.72 7.00 -20.44
C PHE A 28 -7.77 6.97 -18.91
N ASN A 29 -7.03 6.03 -18.31
CA ASN A 29 -6.94 5.89 -16.86
C ASN A 29 -5.50 6.14 -16.40
N THR A 30 -5.27 7.28 -15.74
CA THR A 30 -3.95 7.66 -15.22
C THR A 30 -3.38 6.67 -14.21
N LEU A 31 -4.20 6.00 -13.40
CA LEU A 31 -3.70 4.97 -12.47
C LEU A 31 -3.28 3.71 -13.24
N GLY A 32 -4.08 3.35 -14.25
CA GLY A 32 -3.76 2.26 -15.18
C GLY A 32 -2.48 2.52 -15.96
N LEU A 33 -2.23 3.77 -16.36
CA LEU A 33 -1.01 4.23 -17.02
C LEU A 33 0.23 3.97 -16.14
N TYR A 34 0.22 4.33 -14.86
CA TYR A 34 1.38 4.10 -14.00
C TYR A 34 1.63 2.62 -13.74
N ARG A 35 0.56 1.85 -13.53
CA ARG A 35 0.67 0.39 -13.36
C ARG A 35 1.26 -0.27 -14.60
N SER A 36 0.84 0.15 -15.79
CA SER A 36 1.32 -0.43 -17.03
C SER A 36 2.79 -0.15 -17.31
N ILE A 37 3.40 0.90 -16.74
CA ILE A 37 4.86 1.11 -16.85
C ILE A 37 5.62 -0.08 -16.26
N VAL A 38 5.15 -0.60 -15.13
CA VAL A 38 5.76 -1.75 -14.47
C VAL A 38 5.47 -3.04 -15.24
N GLU A 39 4.22 -3.23 -15.65
CA GLU A 39 3.72 -4.45 -16.32
C GLU A 39 4.12 -4.58 -17.80
N ASN A 40 4.61 -3.50 -18.44
CA ASN A 40 4.96 -3.55 -19.86
C ASN A 40 6.33 -4.24 -20.05
N GLU A 41 6.31 -5.40 -20.69
CA GLU A 41 7.50 -6.20 -20.98
C GLU A 41 8.25 -5.74 -22.25
N LYS A 42 7.61 -4.94 -23.11
CA LYS A 42 8.23 -4.41 -24.34
C LYS A 42 9.18 -3.24 -24.06
N LEU A 43 8.96 -2.51 -22.97
CA LEU A 43 9.79 -1.36 -22.62
C LEU A 43 11.02 -1.78 -21.84
N GLY A 44 12.19 -1.29 -22.29
CA GLY A 44 13.41 -1.34 -21.50
C GLY A 44 13.31 -0.47 -20.24
N LEU A 45 14.25 -0.65 -19.30
CA LEU A 45 14.28 0.13 -18.06
C LEU A 45 14.34 1.64 -18.33
N GLN A 46 15.16 2.07 -19.30
CA GLN A 46 15.29 3.49 -19.65
C GLN A 46 14.00 4.06 -20.23
N ASP A 47 13.29 3.29 -21.05
CA ASP A 47 11.99 3.71 -21.60
C ASP A 47 10.94 3.80 -20.49
N LYS A 48 10.92 2.85 -19.54
CA LYS A 48 10.03 2.92 -18.37
C LYS A 48 10.27 4.19 -17.55
N ILE A 49 11.54 4.55 -17.34
CA ILE A 49 11.92 5.79 -16.66
C ILE A 49 11.46 7.01 -17.47
N ALA A 50 11.68 7.00 -18.80
CA ALA A 50 11.26 8.09 -19.68
C ALA A 50 9.73 8.30 -19.65
N VAL A 51 8.95 7.22 -19.74
CA VAL A 51 7.48 7.26 -19.62
C VAL A 51 7.07 7.81 -18.25
N ARG A 52 7.70 7.36 -17.15
CA ARG A 52 7.43 7.89 -15.80
C ARG A 52 7.65 9.39 -15.72
N GLU A 53 8.82 9.86 -16.13
CA GLU A 53 9.16 11.29 -16.08
C GLU A 53 8.22 12.12 -16.96
N TYR A 54 7.85 11.60 -18.13
CA TYR A 54 6.91 12.26 -19.01
C TYR A 54 5.50 12.33 -18.39
N ALA A 55 5.01 11.22 -17.83
CA ALA A 55 3.72 11.16 -17.15
C ALA A 55 3.67 12.10 -15.93
N HIS A 56 4.77 12.23 -15.17
CA HIS A 56 4.83 13.14 -14.03
C HIS A 56 4.58 14.60 -14.42
N LYS A 57 4.99 15.05 -15.61
CA LYS A 57 4.74 16.43 -16.07
C LYS A 57 3.26 16.79 -16.08
N ALA A 58 2.39 15.84 -16.43
CA ALA A 58 0.94 16.05 -16.49
C ALA A 58 0.20 15.52 -15.25
N PHE A 59 0.67 14.43 -14.64
CA PHE A 59 -0.13 13.61 -13.73
C PHE A 59 0.51 13.38 -12.36
N LYS A 60 1.49 14.19 -11.96
CA LYS A 60 2.19 14.01 -10.67
C LYS A 60 1.24 13.95 -9.47
N LYS A 61 0.23 14.81 -9.42
CA LYS A 61 -0.77 14.80 -8.32
C LYS A 61 -1.55 13.48 -8.25
N THR A 62 -1.88 12.90 -9.39
CA THR A 62 -2.59 11.61 -9.46
C THR A 62 -1.66 10.47 -9.05
N PHE A 63 -0.38 10.54 -9.44
CA PHE A 63 0.66 9.62 -8.98
C PHE A 63 0.85 9.67 -7.47
N ASP A 64 0.92 10.86 -6.88
CA ASP A 64 1.09 11.00 -5.44
C ASP A 64 -0.11 10.45 -4.67
N PHE A 65 -1.31 10.43 -5.27
CA PHE A 65 -2.49 9.79 -4.69
C PHE A 65 -2.49 8.25 -4.87
N LEU A 66 -1.68 7.71 -5.78
CA LEU A 66 -1.54 6.27 -5.99
C LEU A 66 -1.04 5.58 -4.72
N GLN A 67 -0.21 6.24 -3.90
CA GLN A 67 0.23 5.65 -2.63
C GLN A 67 -0.93 5.25 -1.71
N LEU A 68 -2.10 5.87 -1.81
CA LEU A 68 -3.30 5.44 -1.08
C LEU A 68 -4.02 4.28 -1.76
N LYS A 69 -4.09 4.31 -3.09
CA LYS A 69 -4.90 3.35 -3.86
C LYS A 69 -4.17 2.03 -4.14
N ASP A 70 -2.88 2.10 -4.39
CA ASP A 70 -2.02 0.99 -4.76
C ASP A 70 -0.56 1.35 -4.39
N PRO A 71 -0.19 1.21 -3.11
CA PRO A 71 1.13 1.59 -2.63
C PRO A 71 2.24 0.74 -3.24
N SER A 72 1.96 -0.51 -3.63
CA SER A 72 2.94 -1.38 -4.28
C SER A 72 3.35 -0.83 -5.64
N VAL A 73 2.40 -0.45 -6.49
CA VAL A 73 2.71 0.20 -7.77
C VAL A 73 3.37 1.55 -7.56
N PHE A 74 2.91 2.34 -6.60
CA PHE A 74 3.55 3.62 -6.27
C PHE A 74 5.05 3.44 -5.96
N VAL A 75 5.39 2.51 -5.07
CA VAL A 75 6.79 2.22 -4.73
C VAL A 75 7.55 1.77 -5.97
N LYS A 76 7.08 0.73 -6.67
CA LYS A 76 7.75 0.19 -7.87
C LYS A 76 8.06 1.27 -8.92
N VAL A 77 7.10 2.16 -9.20
CA VAL A 77 7.31 3.26 -10.16
C VAL A 77 8.27 4.32 -9.62
N SER A 78 8.13 4.71 -8.34
CA SER A 78 8.99 5.71 -7.71
C SER A 78 10.46 5.29 -7.66
N THR A 79 10.72 3.98 -7.57
CA THR A 79 12.06 3.41 -7.43
C THR A 79 12.58 2.76 -8.72
N LEU A 80 11.91 2.96 -9.86
CA LEU A 80 12.40 2.49 -11.15
C LEU A 80 13.85 2.96 -11.38
N GLY A 81 14.74 1.99 -11.64
CA GLY A 81 16.16 2.22 -11.91
C GLY A 81 17.04 2.31 -10.67
N LEU A 82 16.50 2.08 -9.47
CA LEU A 82 17.28 2.06 -8.23
C LEU A 82 17.50 0.61 -7.77
N GLU A 83 18.73 0.32 -7.34
CA GLU A 83 19.02 -0.87 -6.55
C GLU A 83 18.75 -0.53 -5.08
N LEU A 84 17.82 -1.25 -4.46
CA LEU A 84 17.41 -1.00 -3.08
C LEU A 84 17.96 -2.10 -2.17
N THR A 85 18.51 -1.68 -1.03
CA THR A 85 18.74 -2.61 0.08
C THR A 85 17.44 -2.86 0.84
N LYS A 86 17.43 -3.88 1.70
CA LYS A 86 16.29 -4.12 2.62
C LYS A 86 16.04 -2.96 3.59
N GLY A 87 17.08 -2.21 3.96
CA GLY A 87 16.94 -0.99 4.75
C GLY A 87 16.22 0.11 3.99
N ASP A 88 16.55 0.28 2.70
CA ASP A 88 15.92 1.29 1.84
C ASP A 88 14.44 0.96 1.61
N GLU A 89 14.13 -0.31 1.30
CA GLU A 89 12.75 -0.79 1.17
C GLU A 89 11.93 -0.46 2.43
N ALA A 90 12.44 -0.80 3.62
CA ALA A 90 11.76 -0.54 4.89
C ALA A 90 11.49 0.97 5.08
N LYS A 91 12.49 1.80 4.84
CA LYS A 91 12.37 3.26 4.96
C LYS A 91 11.34 3.84 3.98
N ILE A 92 11.33 3.38 2.73
CA ILE A 92 10.35 3.80 1.73
C ILE A 92 8.94 3.43 2.18
N TRP A 93 8.74 2.22 2.70
CA TRP A 93 7.44 1.79 3.20
C TRP A 93 6.99 2.59 4.43
N ASP A 94 7.91 2.97 5.32
CA ASP A 94 7.63 3.87 6.44
C ASP A 94 7.18 5.25 5.97
N GLU A 95 7.87 5.81 4.97
CA GLU A 95 7.52 7.10 4.35
C GLU A 95 6.16 7.04 3.66
N VAL A 96 5.86 5.97 2.92
CA VAL A 96 4.54 5.73 2.32
C VAL A 96 3.46 5.75 3.40
N ARG A 97 3.63 5.02 4.52
CA ARG A 97 2.63 5.02 5.60
C ARG A 97 2.42 6.41 6.21
N LYS A 98 3.49 7.17 6.45
CA LYS A 98 3.41 8.56 6.96
C LYS A 98 2.66 9.47 5.99
N ASN A 99 2.97 9.36 4.69
CA ASN A 99 2.32 10.16 3.66
C ASN A 99 0.85 9.77 3.46
N GLN A 100 0.51 8.48 3.52
CA GLN A 100 -0.87 8.02 3.52
C GLN A 100 -1.66 8.65 4.67
N GLN A 101 -1.12 8.62 5.90
CA GLN A 101 -1.75 9.25 7.06
C GLN A 101 -1.98 10.75 6.84
N LYS A 102 -0.96 11.46 6.33
CA LYS A 102 -1.03 12.88 6.02
C LYS A 102 -2.12 13.18 4.99
N ILE A 103 -2.16 12.45 3.88
CA ILE A 103 -3.16 12.68 2.82
C ILE A 103 -4.58 12.44 3.36
N LEU A 104 -4.79 11.39 4.16
CA LEU A 104 -6.10 11.13 4.75
C LEU A 104 -6.53 12.23 5.71
N ALA A 105 -5.62 12.74 6.54
CA ALA A 105 -5.87 13.86 7.43
C ALA A 105 -6.23 15.13 6.64
N ASP A 106 -5.40 15.48 5.65
CA ASP A 106 -5.58 16.68 4.81
C ASP A 106 -6.91 16.64 4.04
N LYS A 107 -7.28 15.46 3.51
CA LYS A 107 -8.55 15.25 2.79
C LYS A 107 -9.73 14.95 3.71
N LYS A 108 -9.53 14.91 5.03
CA LYS A 108 -10.56 14.57 6.03
C LYS A 108 -11.25 13.22 5.78
N ILE A 109 -10.52 12.26 5.19
CA ILE A 109 -11.02 10.91 4.91
C ILE A 109 -10.80 10.05 6.15
N LYS A 110 -11.89 9.48 6.70
CA LYS A 110 -11.86 8.69 7.94
C LYS A 110 -11.77 7.18 7.73
N HIS A 111 -12.27 6.67 6.59
CA HIS A 111 -12.22 5.24 6.28
C HIS A 111 -10.92 4.89 5.57
N ARG A 112 -10.43 3.66 5.74
CA ARG A 112 -9.20 3.15 5.10
C ARG A 112 -9.46 2.04 4.08
N ASN A 113 -10.73 1.79 3.80
CA ASN A 113 -11.18 0.76 2.87
C ASN A 113 -11.24 1.33 1.44
N PHE A 114 -10.11 1.39 0.74
CA PHE A 114 -10.06 1.75 -0.68
C PHE A 114 -8.84 1.16 -1.36
N GLY A 115 -8.93 0.97 -2.68
CA GLY A 115 -7.80 0.48 -3.46
C GLY A 115 -7.44 -0.96 -3.11
N THR A 116 -6.15 -1.26 -2.97
CA THR A 116 -5.66 -2.58 -2.54
C THR A 116 -6.25 -2.99 -1.19
N TYR A 117 -6.40 -2.06 -0.24
CA TYR A 117 -6.99 -2.35 1.07
C TYR A 117 -8.49 -2.71 1.01
N SER A 118 -9.16 -2.53 -0.13
CA SER A 118 -10.56 -2.94 -0.30
C SER A 118 -10.74 -4.28 -0.97
N LYS A 119 -9.64 -4.97 -1.26
CA LYS A 119 -9.62 -6.23 -2.00
C LYS A 119 -8.82 -7.28 -1.26
N HIS A 120 -9.14 -8.54 -1.50
CA HIS A 120 -8.28 -9.63 -1.12
C HIS A 120 -7.03 -9.61 -2.02
N ASP A 121 -5.87 -9.69 -1.37
CA ASP A 121 -4.56 -9.73 -2.00
C ASP A 121 -3.62 -10.45 -1.01
N CYS A 122 -3.52 -11.77 -1.14
CA CYS A 122 -2.73 -12.62 -0.24
C CYS A 122 -1.28 -12.82 -0.72
N GLY A 123 -0.88 -12.14 -1.80
CA GLY A 123 0.48 -12.24 -2.36
C GLY A 123 0.77 -13.51 -3.18
N TYR A 124 -0.19 -14.41 -3.34
CA TYR A 124 -0.09 -15.57 -4.24
C TYR A 124 -0.75 -15.26 -5.57
N ASP A 125 0.00 -15.33 -6.68
CA ASP A 125 -0.51 -14.97 -8.01
C ASP A 125 -1.68 -15.85 -8.48
N ASP A 126 -1.74 -17.10 -8.02
CA ASP A 126 -2.75 -18.10 -8.39
C ASP A 126 -3.97 -18.14 -7.45
N CYS A 127 -4.06 -17.22 -6.47
CA CYS A 127 -5.21 -17.17 -5.58
C CYS A 127 -6.48 -16.73 -6.31
N VAL A 128 -7.49 -17.60 -6.31
CA VAL A 128 -8.81 -17.37 -6.94
C VAL A 128 -9.59 -16.19 -6.35
N TRP A 129 -9.19 -15.72 -5.17
CA TRP A 129 -9.84 -14.65 -4.45
C TRP A 129 -9.20 -13.29 -4.69
N ASN A 130 -8.04 -13.24 -5.36
CA ASN A 130 -7.36 -11.98 -5.64
C ASN A 130 -8.28 -11.01 -6.38
N GLY A 131 -8.38 -9.80 -5.86
CA GLY A 131 -9.23 -8.75 -6.40
C GLY A 131 -10.69 -8.79 -5.95
N LEU A 132 -11.12 -9.84 -5.22
CA LEU A 132 -12.45 -9.88 -4.61
C LEU A 132 -12.59 -8.75 -3.59
N MET A 133 -13.70 -8.01 -3.63
CA MET A 133 -13.96 -6.94 -2.67
C MET A 133 -14.18 -7.50 -1.27
N ILE A 134 -13.49 -6.94 -0.28
CA ILE A 134 -13.55 -7.39 1.11
C ILE A 134 -14.09 -6.31 2.05
N ARG A 135 -14.73 -6.77 3.11
CA ARG A 135 -15.03 -5.93 4.27
C ARG A 135 -13.83 -5.94 5.21
N GLN A 136 -13.24 -4.77 5.45
CA GLN A 136 -12.15 -4.59 6.42
C GLN A 136 -12.55 -5.14 7.81
N GLY A 137 -11.62 -5.85 8.45
CA GLY A 137 -11.83 -6.56 9.72
C GLY A 137 -12.53 -7.93 9.59
N SER A 138 -12.87 -8.39 8.39
CA SER A 138 -13.29 -9.77 8.19
C SER A 138 -12.09 -10.72 8.24
N TRP A 139 -12.36 -12.01 8.44
CA TRP A 139 -11.34 -13.06 8.38
C TRP A 139 -10.66 -13.21 7.01
N PHE A 140 -11.24 -12.58 5.98
CA PHE A 140 -10.80 -12.64 4.59
C PHE A 140 -9.90 -11.46 4.19
N ALA A 141 -9.65 -10.55 5.13
CA ALA A 141 -8.83 -9.36 4.93
C ALA A 141 -7.36 -9.67 5.19
N GLU A 142 -6.57 -9.68 4.11
CA GLU A 142 -5.11 -9.92 4.16
C GLU A 142 -4.30 -8.65 4.45
N GLY A 143 -4.82 -7.49 4.02
CA GLY A 143 -4.15 -6.20 4.15
C GLY A 143 -5.02 -5.16 4.83
N ASN A 144 -4.45 -4.48 5.83
CA ASN A 144 -5.09 -3.36 6.51
C ASN A 144 -4.09 -2.19 6.63
N MET A 145 -4.59 -0.96 6.48
CA MET A 145 -3.78 0.25 6.66
C MET A 145 -3.75 0.62 8.16
N HIS A 146 -2.56 0.60 8.75
CA HIS A 146 -2.33 0.94 10.15
C HIS A 146 -1.40 2.14 10.28
N PHE A 147 -1.68 2.99 11.27
CA PHE A 147 -0.88 4.17 11.61
C PHE A 147 -0.39 4.10 13.04
N GLU A 148 0.70 4.81 13.34
CA GLU A 148 1.27 4.88 14.70
C GLU A 148 0.29 5.47 15.72
N SER A 149 -0.65 6.30 15.28
CA SER A 149 -1.71 6.86 16.13
C SER A 149 -2.82 5.86 16.46
N ASP A 150 -2.81 4.66 15.87
CA ASP A 150 -3.85 3.67 16.12
C ASP A 150 -3.76 3.11 17.54
N LYS A 151 -4.92 2.92 18.16
CA LYS A 151 -5.01 2.32 19.48
C LYS A 151 -4.57 0.86 19.39
N ASN A 152 -3.53 0.49 20.12
CA ASN A 152 -3.10 -0.89 20.24
C ASN A 152 -4.08 -1.69 21.12
N GLU A 153 -4.96 -2.48 20.49
CA GLU A 153 -5.96 -3.31 21.19
C GLU A 153 -5.32 -4.37 22.10
N TYR A 154 -4.16 -4.90 21.71
CA TYR A 154 -3.43 -5.89 22.49
C TYR A 154 -2.80 -5.31 23.76
N GLN A 155 -2.50 -4.01 23.81
CA GLN A 155 -1.94 -3.40 25.03
C GLN A 155 -2.86 -3.56 26.24
N GLN A 156 -4.18 -3.53 26.05
CA GLN A 156 -5.12 -3.74 27.17
C GLN A 156 -5.03 -5.17 27.69
N LYS A 157 -4.97 -6.16 26.79
CA LYS A 157 -4.81 -7.57 27.14
C LYS A 157 -3.46 -7.83 27.83
N LEU A 158 -2.36 -7.31 27.26
CA LEU A 158 -1.02 -7.42 27.83
C LEU A 158 -0.95 -6.83 29.25
N LYS A 159 -1.55 -5.65 29.47
CA LYS A 159 -1.62 -5.04 30.81
C LYS A 159 -2.44 -5.89 31.78
N SER A 160 -3.57 -6.44 31.34
CA SER A 160 -4.40 -7.35 32.14
C SER A 160 -3.62 -8.62 32.52
N ASP A 161 -2.96 -9.26 31.56
CA ASP A 161 -2.24 -10.51 31.78
C ASP A 161 -1.03 -10.29 32.69
N ARG A 162 -0.33 -9.16 32.54
CA ARG A 162 0.73 -8.75 33.46
C ARG A 162 0.21 -8.61 34.90
N ARG A 163 -0.91 -7.89 35.11
CA ARG A 163 -1.54 -7.75 36.43
C ARG A 163 -2.03 -9.08 37.01
N LYS A 164 -2.52 -10.00 36.17
CA LYS A 164 -2.90 -11.37 36.62
C LYS A 164 -1.68 -12.15 37.08
N SER A 165 -0.56 -12.07 36.35
CA SER A 165 0.70 -12.72 36.70
C SER A 165 1.29 -12.15 38.00
N GLU A 166 1.35 -10.82 38.13
CA GLU A 166 1.79 -10.12 39.35
C GLU A 166 0.99 -10.56 40.58
N ARG A 167 -0.34 -10.63 40.49
CA ARG A 167 -1.20 -11.11 41.58
C ARG A 167 -0.95 -12.58 41.95
N LYS A 168 -0.70 -13.45 40.98
CA LYS A 168 -0.37 -14.86 41.25
C LYS A 168 0.98 -14.99 41.97
N LYS A 169 2.00 -14.25 41.52
CA LYS A 169 3.31 -14.22 42.17
C LYS A 169 3.22 -13.71 43.62
N ALA A 170 2.49 -12.61 43.85
CA ALA A 170 2.29 -12.08 45.19
C ALA A 170 1.62 -13.10 46.13
N LYS A 171 0.59 -13.82 45.65
CA LYS A 171 -0.04 -14.90 46.43
C LYS A 171 0.92 -16.05 46.74
N GLN A 172 1.75 -16.46 45.77
CA GLN A 172 2.73 -17.52 45.98
C GLN A 172 3.78 -17.14 47.03
N ILE A 173 4.28 -15.90 47.00
CA ILE A 173 5.22 -15.38 47.99
C ILE A 173 4.60 -15.41 49.39
N ILE A 174 3.38 -14.88 49.54
CA ILE A 174 2.67 -14.88 50.83
C ILE A 174 2.44 -16.31 51.35
N SER A 175 2.03 -17.24 50.48
CA SER A 175 1.85 -18.65 50.89
C SER A 175 3.16 -19.30 51.31
N GLN A 176 4.26 -19.04 50.61
CA GLN A 176 5.59 -19.54 51.00
C GLN A 176 6.07 -18.94 52.32
N GLU A 177 5.78 -17.67 52.59
CA GLU A 177 6.13 -17.03 53.86
C GLU A 177 5.32 -17.63 55.03
N ILE A 178 4.02 -17.89 54.83
CA ILE A 178 3.16 -18.54 55.83
C ILE A 178 3.53 -20.01 56.08
N GLU A 179 3.99 -20.75 55.07
CA GLU A 179 4.43 -22.15 55.21
C GLU A 179 5.81 -22.29 55.86
N ASN A 180 6.59 -21.20 55.94
CA ASN A 180 7.93 -21.18 56.54
C ASN A 180 7.94 -20.56 57.96
N GLU A 181 6.80 -20.14 58.50
CA GLU A 181 6.56 -19.83 59.93
C GLU A 181 6.04 -21.07 60.68
#